data_AF-A0A9E2V7T6-F1
#
_entry.id   AF-A0A9E2V7T6-F1
#
_cell.length_a   1.000
_cell.length_b   1.000
_cell.length_c   1.000
_cell.angle_alpha   90.00
_cell.angle_beta   90.00
_cell.angle_gamma   90.00
#
_symmetry.space_group_name_H-M   'P 1'
#
loop_
_entity.id
_entity.type
_entity.pdbx_description
1 polymer ?
#
loop_
_entity_poly.entity_id
_entity_poly.type
_entity_poly.pdbx_seq_one_letter_code
_entity_poly.pdbx_strand_id
1 'polypeptide(L)'
;MTAEELVTERRESSPFLRLIADLLTLTRFLIAAFIVGIGLFVGPQALGAAIIATMFGWVTDIMDGPLARSSGCGESWVSRLDFIADVTMGYSFFLFLVTTGLFPVLPALLLVVAAVTVVIIRPTEAVIQIVTAPIFALPVVLAFQVGIVVGACYAAFLLTLAVFRWDHLVADARRAHAEAGGNG
;
A
#
# COMPACT_ATOMS: atom_id res chain seq x y z
N MET A 1 31.77 9.23 31.85
CA MET A 1 31.51 9.62 30.47
C MET A 1 32.64 9.12 29.60
N THR A 2 32.52 7.87 29.19
CA THR A 2 33.42 7.25 28.20
C THR A 2 33.00 7.66 26.79
N ALA A 3 33.95 7.64 25.85
CA ALA A 3 33.68 7.95 24.45
C ALA A 3 32.63 7.00 23.83
N GLU A 4 32.47 5.79 24.35
CA GLU A 4 31.41 4.85 23.95
C GLU A 4 30.02 5.29 24.42
N GLU A 5 29.88 5.96 25.57
CA GLU A 5 28.59 6.46 26.05
C GLU A 5 28.05 7.58 25.15
N LEU A 6 28.92 8.47 24.64
CA LEU A 6 28.55 9.53 23.68
C LEU A 6 28.32 9.03 22.25
N VAL A 7 28.99 7.94 21.84
CA VAL A 7 28.80 7.30 20.52
C VAL A 7 27.50 6.49 20.48
N THR A 8 27.02 6.00 21.62
CA THR A 8 25.75 5.28 21.74
C THR A 8 24.55 6.22 21.92
N GLU A 9 24.76 7.42 22.49
CA GLU A 9 23.70 8.42 22.71
C GLU A 9 23.24 9.15 21.43
N ARG A 10 24.04 9.10 20.37
CA ARG A 10 23.77 9.80 19.12
C ARG A 10 23.65 8.83 17.94
N ARG A 11 22.70 7.90 18.04
CA ARG A 11 22.05 7.34 16.84
C ARG A 11 21.33 8.52 16.19
N GLU A 12 22.04 9.33 15.40
CA GLU A 12 21.59 10.63 14.91
C GLU A 12 20.20 10.50 14.32
N SER A 13 19.21 11.04 15.04
CA SER A 13 17.87 11.18 14.50
C SER A 13 18.00 12.06 13.26
N SER A 14 17.65 11.53 12.11
CA SER A 14 17.73 12.20 10.83
C SER A 14 16.34 12.70 10.45
N PRO A 15 15.99 13.95 10.83
CA PRO A 15 14.71 14.54 10.46
C PRO A 15 14.53 14.62 8.94
N PHE A 16 15.63 14.66 8.19
CA PHE A 16 15.62 14.63 6.73
C PHE A 16 15.13 13.28 6.18
N LEU A 17 15.66 12.15 6.67
CA LEU A 17 15.15 10.83 6.26
C LEU A 17 13.69 10.66 6.64
N ARG A 18 13.28 11.20 7.79
CA ARG A 18 11.88 11.20 8.21
C ARG A 18 11.00 12.01 7.26
N LEU A 19 11.44 13.20 6.88
CA LEU A 19 10.72 14.04 5.92
C LEU A 19 10.54 13.32 4.57
N ILE A 20 11.57 12.60 4.09
CA ILE A 20 11.45 11.82 2.85
C ILE A 20 10.39 10.72 3.00
N ALA A 21 10.38 9.98 4.11
CA ALA A 21 9.36 8.96 4.36
C ALA A 21 7.95 9.57 4.37
N ASP A 22 7.76 10.66 5.11
CA ASP A 22 6.47 11.36 5.17
C ASP A 22 6.05 11.89 3.77
N LEU A 23 6.98 12.40 2.96
CA LEU A 23 6.70 12.82 1.58
C LEU A 23 6.31 11.64 0.68
N LEU A 24 6.96 10.48 0.83
CA LEU A 24 6.59 9.27 0.08
C LEU A 24 5.16 8.84 0.40
N THR A 25 4.75 8.83 1.67
CA THR A 25 3.36 8.58 2.04
C THR A 25 2.40 9.58 1.39
N LEU A 26 2.75 10.88 1.38
CA LEU A 26 1.93 11.91 0.74
C LEU A 26 1.83 11.74 -0.79
N THR A 27 2.89 11.24 -1.44
CA THR A 27 2.83 10.98 -2.88
C THR A 27 1.77 9.94 -3.26
N ARG A 28 1.41 9.00 -2.36
CA ARG A 28 0.34 8.03 -2.63
C ARG A 28 -1.02 8.68 -2.77
N PHE A 29 -1.31 9.73 -2.00
CA PHE A 29 -2.53 10.51 -2.20
C PHE A 29 -2.54 11.25 -3.54
N LEU A 30 -1.39 11.77 -3.97
CA LEU A 30 -1.25 12.41 -5.29
C LEU A 30 -1.43 11.40 -6.43
N ILE A 31 -0.84 10.21 -6.30
CA ILE A 31 -1.01 9.11 -7.25
C ILE A 31 -2.47 8.65 -7.29
N ALA A 32 -3.12 8.53 -6.14
CA ALA A 32 -4.53 8.17 -6.06
C ALA A 32 -5.42 9.21 -6.77
N ALA A 33 -5.19 10.50 -6.50
CA ALA A 33 -5.90 11.58 -7.19
C ALA A 33 -5.65 11.57 -8.70
N PHE A 34 -4.41 11.31 -9.12
CA PHE A 34 -4.05 11.17 -10.53
C PHE A 34 -4.80 10.01 -11.19
N ILE A 35 -4.83 8.82 -10.58
CA ILE A 35 -5.53 7.63 -11.10
C ILE A 35 -7.03 7.92 -11.28
N VAL A 36 -7.67 8.54 -10.29
CA VAL A 36 -9.09 8.92 -10.41
C VAL A 36 -9.29 9.96 -11.51
N GLY A 37 -8.41 10.97 -11.56
CA GLY A 37 -8.46 12.03 -12.57
C GLY A 37 -8.39 11.48 -13.99
N ILE A 38 -7.43 10.61 -14.29
CA ILE A 38 -7.33 10.00 -15.64
C ILE A 38 -8.54 9.10 -15.95
N GLY A 39 -9.15 8.46 -14.94
CA GLY A 39 -10.39 7.71 -15.12
C GLY A 39 -11.56 8.58 -15.54
N LEU A 40 -11.72 9.74 -14.89
CA LEU A 40 -12.81 10.69 -15.16
C LEU A 40 -12.63 11.46 -16.47
N PHE A 41 -11.40 11.85 -16.82
CA PHE A 41 -11.14 12.77 -17.95
C PHE A 41 -10.66 12.07 -19.22
N VAL A 42 -9.96 10.94 -19.11
CA VAL A 42 -9.41 10.21 -20.27
C VAL A 42 -10.23 8.95 -20.56
N GLY A 43 -10.70 8.26 -19.52
CA GLY A 43 -11.53 7.07 -19.66
C GLY A 43 -10.72 5.77 -19.76
N PRO A 44 -11.30 4.68 -20.31
CA PRO A 44 -10.73 3.33 -20.21
C PRO A 44 -9.40 3.16 -20.96
N GLN A 45 -9.08 4.02 -21.93
CA GLN A 45 -7.80 3.93 -22.65
C GLN A 45 -6.60 4.25 -21.73
N ALA A 46 -6.83 4.91 -20.60
CA ALA A 46 -5.79 5.23 -19.62
C ALA A 46 -5.44 4.06 -18.69
N LEU A 47 -5.98 2.86 -18.89
CA LEU A 47 -5.72 1.69 -18.04
C LEU A 47 -4.22 1.42 -17.86
N GLY A 48 -3.43 1.47 -18.94
CA GLY A 48 -1.98 1.27 -18.85
C GLY A 48 -1.30 2.31 -17.95
N ALA A 49 -1.70 3.58 -18.05
CA ALA A 49 -1.18 4.65 -17.21
C ALA A 49 -1.60 4.47 -15.74
N ALA A 50 -2.85 4.05 -15.48
CA ALA A 50 -3.34 3.75 -14.14
C ALA A 50 -2.52 2.62 -13.49
N ILE A 51 -2.25 1.55 -14.23
CA ILE A 51 -1.45 0.41 -13.76
C ILE A 51 -0.02 0.84 -13.41
N ILE A 52 0.63 1.60 -14.30
CA ILE A 52 1.98 2.12 -14.04
C ILE A 52 1.99 3.04 -12.82
N ALA A 53 1.00 3.92 -12.68
CA ALA A 53 0.86 4.79 -11.51
C ALA A 53 0.68 3.98 -10.22
N THR A 54 -0.11 2.91 -10.24
CA THR A 54 -0.24 1.99 -9.08
C THR A 54 1.09 1.32 -8.74
N MET A 55 1.87 0.87 -9.73
CA MET A 55 3.21 0.30 -9.48
C MET A 55 4.13 1.33 -8.80
N PHE A 56 4.14 2.58 -9.28
CA PHE A 56 4.89 3.66 -8.63
C PHE A 56 4.44 3.87 -7.19
N GLY A 57 3.14 3.85 -6.94
CA GLY A 57 2.59 3.94 -5.59
C GLY A 57 3.12 2.87 -4.65
N TRP A 58 3.18 1.61 -5.10
CA TRP A 58 3.78 0.52 -4.30
C TRP A 58 5.28 0.66 -4.10
N VAL A 59 6.03 1.22 -5.06
CA VAL A 59 7.45 1.54 -4.83
C VAL A 59 7.59 2.51 -3.66
N THR A 60 6.73 3.53 -3.56
CA THR A 60 6.81 4.51 -2.47
C THR A 60 6.48 3.93 -1.10
N ASP A 61 5.52 2.99 -1.01
CA ASP A 61 5.20 2.21 0.21
C ASP A 61 6.36 1.34 0.70
N ILE A 62 7.17 0.83 -0.23
CA ILE A 62 8.27 -0.05 0.16
C ILE A 62 9.47 0.73 0.66
N MET A 63 9.62 1.97 0.18
CA MET A 63 10.74 2.82 0.51
C MET A 63 10.53 3.58 1.82
N ASP A 64 9.31 4.00 2.14
CA ASP A 64 9.07 4.89 3.29
C ASP A 64 9.25 4.18 4.65
N GLY A 65 8.81 2.93 4.78
CA GLY A 65 8.98 2.14 6.00
C GLY A 65 10.44 2.00 6.45
N PRO A 66 11.36 1.50 5.59
CA PRO A 66 12.79 1.46 5.88
C PRO A 66 13.38 2.83 6.18
N LEU A 67 13.00 3.87 5.42
CA LEU A 67 13.50 5.23 5.64
C LEU A 67 13.05 5.80 6.99
N ALA A 68 11.79 5.57 7.38
CA ALA A 68 11.27 5.96 8.68
C ALA A 68 12.00 5.23 9.82
N ARG A 69 12.26 3.92 9.70
CA ARG A 69 13.01 3.16 10.71
C ARG A 69 14.48 3.59 10.81
N SER A 70 15.12 3.83 9.67
CA SER A 70 16.50 4.32 9.61
C SER A 70 16.64 5.76 10.08
N SER A 71 15.55 6.55 10.11
CA SER A 71 15.59 7.93 10.59
C SER A 71 15.88 8.04 12.09
N GLY A 72 15.64 7.00 12.89
CA GLY A 72 15.74 7.08 14.35
C GLY A 72 14.75 8.06 15.01
N CYS A 73 13.86 8.68 14.23
CA CYS A 73 12.80 9.56 14.73
C CYS A 73 11.57 8.74 15.17
N GLY A 74 10.85 9.23 16.17
CA GLY A 74 9.57 8.65 16.61
C GLY A 74 8.46 8.77 15.56
N GLU A 75 7.27 8.27 15.91
CA GLU A 75 6.09 8.33 15.05
C GLU A 75 5.69 9.79 14.72
N SER A 76 5.35 10.06 13.46
CA SER A 76 4.89 11.36 12.96
C SER A 76 3.39 11.31 12.74
N TRP A 77 2.76 12.48 12.57
CA TRP A 77 1.35 12.52 12.20
C TRP A 77 1.09 11.88 10.82
N VAL A 78 2.07 11.94 9.91
CA VAL A 78 1.96 11.35 8.56
C VAL A 78 2.05 9.83 8.61
N SER A 79 2.85 9.24 9.50
CA SER A 79 2.88 7.78 9.61
C SER A 79 1.55 7.19 10.08
N ARG A 80 0.71 7.97 10.79
CA ARG A 80 -0.66 7.55 11.12
C ARG A 80 -1.59 7.52 9.92
N LEU A 81 -1.22 8.20 8.83
CA LEU A 81 -1.94 8.22 7.56
C LEU A 81 -1.45 7.15 6.58
N ASP A 82 -0.35 6.45 6.90
CA ASP A 82 0.27 5.47 6.00
C ASP A 82 -0.73 4.39 5.53
N PHE A 83 -1.39 3.77 6.51
CA PHE A 83 -2.46 2.81 6.26
C PHE A 83 -3.62 3.39 5.43
N ILE A 84 -4.01 4.63 5.71
CA ILE A 84 -5.09 5.32 4.98
C ILE A 84 -4.65 5.61 3.54
N ALA A 85 -3.39 5.98 3.33
CA ALA A 85 -2.82 6.28 2.02
C ALA A 85 -2.83 5.03 1.14
N ASP A 86 -2.47 3.87 1.68
CA ASP A 86 -2.48 2.60 0.95
C ASP A 86 -3.88 2.17 0.54
N VAL A 87 -4.82 2.20 1.50
CA VAL A 87 -6.22 1.89 1.22
C VAL A 87 -6.77 2.86 0.18
N THR A 88 -6.50 4.17 0.32
CA THR A 88 -6.96 5.20 -0.63
C THR A 88 -6.41 4.94 -2.03
N MET A 89 -5.13 4.60 -2.13
CA MET A 89 -4.50 4.28 -3.40
C MET A 89 -5.08 3.01 -4.03
N GLY A 90 -5.31 1.94 -3.26
CA GLY A 90 -5.97 0.73 -3.75
C GLY A 90 -7.38 1.00 -4.28
N TYR A 91 -8.19 1.75 -3.51
CA TYR A 91 -9.53 2.13 -3.91
C TYR A 91 -9.56 3.14 -5.08
N SER A 92 -8.52 3.94 -5.27
CA SER A 92 -8.44 4.85 -6.42
C SER A 92 -8.43 4.09 -7.75
N PHE A 93 -7.71 2.98 -7.83
CA PHE A 93 -7.70 2.11 -9.00
C PHE A 93 -9.06 1.42 -9.17
N PHE A 94 -9.68 0.97 -8.08
CA PHE A 94 -11.03 0.42 -8.14
C PHE A 94 -12.05 1.43 -8.68
N LEU A 95 -11.99 2.67 -8.18
CA LEU A 95 -12.85 3.75 -8.64
C LEU A 95 -12.60 4.09 -10.11
N PHE A 96 -11.34 4.08 -10.56
CA PHE A 96 -11.00 4.15 -11.98
C PHE A 96 -11.77 3.09 -12.77
N LEU A 97 -11.70 1.82 -12.39
CA LEU A 97 -12.38 0.75 -13.13
C LEU A 97 -13.90 0.92 -13.21
N VAL A 98 -14.52 1.34 -12.10
CA VAL A 98 -15.98 1.57 -12.04
C VAL A 98 -16.36 2.78 -12.89
N THR A 99 -15.64 3.90 -12.79
CA THR A 99 -15.94 5.14 -13.51
C THR A 99 -15.70 5.03 -15.00
N THR A 100 -14.73 4.22 -15.44
CA THR A 100 -14.47 3.97 -16.87
C THR A 100 -15.32 2.85 -17.46
N GLY A 101 -16.19 2.21 -16.67
CA GLY A 101 -17.04 1.10 -17.11
C GLY A 101 -16.29 -0.22 -17.35
N LEU A 102 -15.05 -0.35 -16.89
CA LEU A 102 -14.26 -1.59 -16.96
C LEU A 102 -14.68 -2.59 -15.88
N PHE A 103 -15.34 -2.14 -14.83
CA PHE A 103 -15.93 -2.97 -13.80
C PHE A 103 -17.41 -2.61 -13.59
N PRO A 104 -18.33 -3.60 -13.59
CA PRO A 104 -19.75 -3.31 -13.45
C PRO A 104 -20.10 -2.64 -12.11
N VAL A 105 -20.92 -1.59 -12.15
CA VAL A 105 -21.25 -0.75 -10.98
C VAL A 105 -21.94 -1.55 -9.86
N LEU A 106 -22.87 -2.44 -10.20
CA LEU A 106 -23.65 -3.17 -9.19
C LEU A 106 -22.76 -4.11 -8.34
N PRO A 107 -21.96 -5.02 -8.92
CA PRO A 107 -20.95 -5.77 -8.15
C PRO A 107 -20.02 -4.88 -7.35
N ALA A 108 -19.62 -3.72 -7.87
CA ALA A 108 -18.75 -2.81 -7.13
C ALA A 108 -19.42 -2.25 -5.89
N LEU A 109 -20.67 -1.81 -6.01
CA LEU A 109 -21.46 -1.33 -4.89
C LEU A 109 -21.65 -2.43 -3.83
N LEU A 110 -21.97 -3.64 -4.25
CA LEU A 110 -22.13 -4.79 -3.35
C LEU A 110 -20.82 -5.10 -2.60
N LEU A 111 -19.67 -5.07 -3.30
CA LEU A 111 -18.36 -5.27 -2.71
C LEU A 111 -18.07 -4.19 -1.65
N VAL A 112 -18.30 -2.92 -1.96
CA VAL A 112 -18.07 -1.79 -1.04
C VAL A 112 -18.99 -1.87 0.18
N VAL A 113 -20.28 -2.16 -0.02
CA VAL A 113 -21.24 -2.31 1.09
C VAL A 113 -20.85 -3.48 1.99
N ALA A 114 -20.48 -4.62 1.41
CA ALA A 114 -20.02 -5.77 2.18
C ALA A 114 -18.73 -5.44 2.95
N ALA A 115 -17.77 -4.79 2.30
CA ALA A 115 -16.52 -4.35 2.89
C ALA A 115 -16.75 -3.43 4.09
N VAL A 116 -17.53 -2.37 3.90
CA VAL A 116 -17.87 -1.40 4.96
C VAL A 116 -18.61 -2.09 6.10
N THR A 117 -19.55 -2.98 5.80
CA THR A 117 -20.30 -3.73 6.82
C THR A 117 -19.37 -4.56 7.69
N VAL A 118 -18.44 -5.31 7.07
CA VAL A 118 -17.46 -6.13 7.79
C VAL A 118 -16.54 -5.25 8.66
N VAL A 119 -16.07 -4.13 8.13
CA VAL A 119 -15.19 -3.19 8.85
C VAL A 119 -15.92 -2.52 10.03
N ILE A 120 -17.20 -2.16 9.90
CA ILE A 120 -18.00 -1.62 11.00
C ILE A 120 -18.16 -2.65 12.12
N ILE A 121 -18.38 -3.92 11.79
CA ILE A 121 -18.54 -4.99 12.78
C ILE A 121 -17.19 -5.32 13.45
N ARG A 122 -16.09 -5.32 12.70
CA ARG A 122 -14.74 -5.64 13.17
C ARG A 122 -13.70 -4.65 12.61
N PRO A 123 -13.50 -3.49 13.26
CA PRO A 123 -12.59 -2.45 12.78
C PRO A 123 -11.14 -2.74 13.17
N THR A 124 -10.58 -3.85 12.69
CA THR A 124 -9.15 -4.17 12.87
C THR A 124 -8.41 -4.02 11.55
N GLU A 125 -7.13 -3.62 11.61
CA GLU A 125 -6.30 -3.45 10.41
C GLU A 125 -6.25 -4.73 9.56
N ALA A 126 -6.12 -5.89 10.21
CA ALA A 126 -6.12 -7.19 9.53
C ALA A 126 -7.43 -7.44 8.75
N VAL A 127 -8.59 -7.07 9.31
CA VAL A 127 -9.88 -7.23 8.62
C VAL A 127 -9.96 -6.32 7.40
N ILE A 128 -9.54 -5.06 7.55
CA ILE A 128 -9.52 -4.11 6.43
C ILE A 128 -8.59 -4.61 5.32
N GLN A 129 -7.41 -5.15 5.65
CA GLN A 129 -6.48 -5.73 4.67
C GLN A 129 -7.08 -6.93 3.93
N ILE A 130 -7.73 -7.87 4.63
CA ILE A 130 -8.37 -9.03 4.00
C ILE A 130 -9.48 -8.60 3.05
N VAL A 131 -10.31 -7.65 3.48
CA VAL A 131 -11.42 -7.13 2.69
C VAL A 131 -10.95 -6.35 1.46
N THR A 132 -9.81 -5.66 1.56
CA THR A 132 -9.23 -4.89 0.45
C THR A 132 -8.34 -5.70 -0.47
N ALA A 133 -7.86 -6.87 -0.04
CA ALA A 133 -6.98 -7.73 -0.85
C ALA A 133 -7.53 -8.05 -2.26
N PRO A 134 -8.82 -8.38 -2.46
CA PRO A 134 -9.37 -8.58 -3.80
C PRO A 134 -9.24 -7.35 -4.70
N ILE A 135 -9.38 -6.15 -4.14
CA ILE A 135 -9.24 -4.89 -4.87
C ILE A 135 -7.78 -4.69 -5.30
N PHE A 136 -6.82 -4.96 -4.41
CA PHE A 136 -5.39 -4.87 -4.72
C PHE A 136 -4.90 -5.90 -5.75
N ALA A 137 -5.63 -7.01 -5.93
CA ALA A 137 -5.32 -8.01 -6.95
C ALA A 137 -5.75 -7.56 -8.38
N LEU A 138 -6.73 -6.65 -8.50
CA LEU A 138 -7.28 -6.24 -9.80
C LEU A 138 -6.23 -5.64 -10.77
N PRO A 139 -5.35 -4.71 -10.36
CA PRO A 139 -4.31 -4.18 -11.24
C PRO A 139 -3.44 -5.27 -11.88
N VAL A 140 -3.10 -6.32 -11.13
CA VAL A 140 -2.27 -7.43 -11.61
C VAL A 140 -2.96 -8.19 -12.72
N VAL A 141 -4.22 -8.57 -12.49
CA VAL A 141 -5.01 -9.33 -13.46
C VAL A 141 -5.25 -8.52 -14.72
N LEU A 142 -5.57 -7.23 -14.57
CA LEU A 142 -5.84 -6.34 -15.69
C LEU A 142 -4.58 -5.92 -16.45
N ALA A 143 -3.40 -5.98 -15.85
CA ALA A 143 -2.13 -5.74 -16.54
C ALA A 143 -1.91 -6.72 -17.70
N PHE A 144 -2.37 -7.96 -17.57
CA PHE A 144 -2.31 -8.94 -18.67
C PHE A 144 -3.26 -8.59 -19.83
N GLN A 145 -4.32 -7.82 -19.58
CA GLN A 145 -5.22 -7.34 -20.64
C GLN A 145 -4.59 -6.18 -21.42
N VAL A 146 -3.74 -5.36 -20.79
CA VAL A 146 -2.94 -4.34 -21.49
C VAL A 146 -1.87 -4.99 -22.36
N GLY A 147 -1.23 -6.06 -21.86
CA GLY A 147 -0.34 -6.88 -22.65
C GLY A 147 0.47 -7.84 -21.79
N ILE A 148 0.84 -8.98 -22.36
CA ILE A 148 1.56 -10.04 -21.63
C ILE A 148 2.87 -9.55 -20.99
N VAL A 149 3.60 -8.66 -21.67
CA VAL A 149 4.85 -8.09 -21.16
C VAL A 149 4.58 -7.21 -19.95
N VAL A 150 3.54 -6.36 -19.99
CA VAL A 150 3.17 -5.48 -18.87
C VAL A 150 2.74 -6.31 -17.67
N GLY A 151 1.87 -7.30 -17.88
CA GLY A 151 1.44 -8.24 -16.84
C GLY A 151 2.60 -9.01 -16.22
N ALA A 152 3.53 -9.53 -17.05
CA ALA A 152 4.71 -10.23 -16.57
C ALA A 152 5.66 -9.31 -15.77
N CYS A 153 5.89 -8.08 -16.22
CA CYS A 153 6.67 -7.09 -15.49
C CYS A 153 6.01 -6.76 -14.14
N TYR A 154 4.69 -6.60 -14.09
CA TYR A 154 3.96 -6.33 -12.86
C TYR A 154 4.05 -7.52 -11.88
N ALA A 155 3.88 -8.74 -12.38
CA ALA A 155 4.02 -9.95 -11.57
C ALA A 155 5.45 -10.13 -11.04
N ALA A 156 6.46 -9.94 -11.90
CA ALA A 156 7.87 -9.99 -11.51
C ALA A 156 8.21 -8.91 -10.47
N PHE A 157 7.64 -7.70 -10.61
CA PHE A 157 7.73 -6.65 -9.62
C PHE A 157 7.19 -7.14 -8.27
N LEU A 158 5.95 -7.62 -8.23
CA LEU A 158 5.35 -8.16 -7.00
C LEU A 158 6.15 -9.29 -6.35
N LEU A 159 6.64 -10.24 -7.16
CA LEU A 159 7.50 -11.32 -6.66
C LEU A 159 8.79 -10.78 -6.05
N THR A 160 9.40 -9.80 -6.70
CA THR A 160 10.60 -9.12 -6.17
C THR A 160 10.30 -8.47 -4.83
N LEU A 161 9.16 -7.78 -4.71
CA LEU A 161 8.73 -7.17 -3.46
C LEU A 161 8.50 -8.21 -2.34
N ALA A 162 7.83 -9.32 -2.67
CA ALA A 162 7.59 -10.41 -1.74
C ALA A 162 8.91 -11.03 -1.24
N VAL A 163 9.90 -11.18 -2.11
CA VAL A 163 11.25 -11.66 -1.75
C VAL A 163 11.97 -10.67 -0.85
N PHE A 164 11.97 -9.37 -1.18
CA PHE A 164 12.63 -8.36 -0.35
C PHE A 164 11.99 -8.21 1.03
N ARG A 165 10.68 -8.42 1.16
CA ARG A 165 9.95 -8.34 2.44
C ARG A 165 9.83 -9.69 3.15
N TRP A 166 10.47 -10.75 2.64
CA TRP A 166 10.29 -12.12 3.12
C TRP A 166 10.55 -12.27 4.62
N ASP A 167 11.67 -11.74 5.12
CA ASP A 167 12.05 -11.88 6.52
C ASP A 167 11.04 -11.22 7.47
N HIS A 168 10.44 -10.11 7.04
CA HIS A 168 9.40 -9.42 7.81
C HIS A 168 8.08 -10.19 7.77
N LEU A 169 7.68 -10.68 6.59
CA LEU A 169 6.49 -11.52 6.45
C LEU A 169 6.56 -12.77 7.33
N VAL A 170 7.71 -13.43 7.38
CA VAL A 170 7.93 -14.61 8.23
C VAL A 170 7.91 -14.23 9.72
N ALA A 171 8.50 -13.10 10.09
CA ALA A 171 8.48 -12.62 11.48
C ALA A 171 7.06 -12.31 11.96
N ASP A 172 6.27 -11.61 11.14
CA ASP A 172 4.89 -11.23 11.46
C ASP A 172 3.97 -12.47 11.54
N ALA A 173 4.14 -13.43 10.62
CA ALA A 173 3.41 -14.70 10.66
C ALA A 173 3.71 -15.51 11.95
N ARG A 174 4.96 -15.52 12.41
CA ARG A 174 5.35 -16.19 13.67
C ARG A 174 4.76 -15.50 14.89
N ARG A 175 4.70 -14.16 14.91
CA ARG A 175 4.07 -13.39 16.00
C ARG A 175 2.57 -13.67 16.09
N ALA A 176 1.88 -13.62 14.96
CA ALA A 176 0.45 -13.93 14.89
C ALA A 176 0.15 -15.35 15.40
N HIS A 177 0.99 -16.33 15.05
CA HIS A 177 0.84 -17.71 15.55
C HIS A 177 1.10 -17.82 17.06
N ALA A 178 2.06 -17.08 17.61
CA ALA A 178 2.34 -17.07 19.04
C ALA A 178 1.20 -16.44 19.86
N GLU A 179 0.62 -15.35 19.37
CA GLU A 179 -0.53 -14.68 20.00
C GLU A 179 -1.79 -15.54 19.95
N ALA A 180 -2.01 -16.28 18.85
CA ALA A 180 -3.13 -17.21 18.73
C ALA A 180 -2.99 -18.44 19.64
N GLY A 181 -1.77 -18.89 19.92
CA GLY A 181 -1.48 -20.04 20.78
C GLY A 181 -1.45 -19.75 22.30
N GLY A 182 -1.35 -18.47 22.70
CA GLY A 182 -1.26 -18.07 24.11
C GLY A 182 -2.59 -17.87 24.84
N ASN A 183 -3.73 -17.98 24.13
CA ASN A 183 -5.09 -17.82 24.68
C ASN A 183 -5.81 -19.16 24.91
N GLY A 184 -5.07 -20.27 25.03
CA GLY A 184 -5.59 -21.62 25.30
C GLY A 184 -5.47 -22.04 26.75
#